data_AF-W2YH65-F1
#
_entry.id   AF-W2YH65-F1
#
_cell.length_a   1.000
_cell.length_b   1.000
_cell.length_c   1.000
_cell.angle_alpha   90.00
_cell.angle_beta   90.00
_cell.angle_gamma   90.00
#
_symmetry.space_group_name_H-M   'P 1'
#
loop_
_entity.id
_entity.type
_entity.pdbx_description
1 polymer ?
#
loop_
_entity_poly.entity_id
_entity_poly.type
_entity_poly.pdbx_seq_one_letter_code
_entity_poly.pdbx_strand_id
1 'polypeptide(L)'
;MDEREFELICSLDAFPDATGPQLSVSEETFSVIKRQLLHHQYRSELRLHRQEKTLKNYVARYSAGESMRQIAKSVSFSPCMMARVLLDAKYGWSKTTISNLFKEAMKDESELEADAPNHRGLSEDEYSRVVREIRECISKDEIGSPLADRIRHNMGVEYEYLLLETLRNRQLVFESEDMLREKGLSKTPDVRLLLPIGVKSSKTGKLHVVNWIDSKAMFGDRHTHETENASQVSKELLILALLRVDV
;
A
#
# COMPACT_ATOMS: atom_id res chain seq x y z
N MET A 1 0.87 7.68 -19.30
CA MET A 1 -0.57 7.47 -19.20
C MET A 1 -1.26 8.81 -19.32
N ASP A 2 -2.21 8.93 -20.23
CA ASP A 2 -3.11 10.09 -20.31
C ASP A 2 -4.38 9.88 -19.46
N GLU A 3 -5.20 10.93 -19.33
CA GLU A 3 -6.39 10.91 -18.47
C GLU A 3 -7.43 9.88 -18.92
N ARG A 4 -7.63 9.74 -20.23
CA ARG A 4 -8.62 8.82 -20.80
C ARG A 4 -8.19 7.38 -20.61
N GLU A 5 -6.90 7.10 -20.75
CA GLU A 5 -6.32 5.80 -20.48
C GLU A 5 -6.43 5.42 -19.00
N PHE A 6 -6.22 6.36 -18.08
CA PHE A 6 -6.42 6.09 -16.65
C PHE A 6 -7.89 5.81 -16.31
N GLU A 7 -8.82 6.60 -16.84
CA GLU A 7 -10.26 6.36 -16.68
C GLU A 7 -10.68 5.00 -17.24
N LEU A 8 -10.13 4.62 -18.40
CA LEU A 8 -10.32 3.32 -18.99
C LEU A 8 -9.80 2.21 -18.06
N ILE A 9 -8.58 2.33 -17.53
CA ILE A 9 -8.03 1.37 -16.56
C ILE A 9 -8.91 1.24 -15.31
N CYS A 10 -9.44 2.37 -14.80
CA CYS A 10 -10.35 2.35 -13.67
C CYS A 10 -11.62 1.55 -13.97
N SER A 11 -12.16 1.68 -15.19
CA SER A 11 -13.39 1.02 -15.64
C SER A 11 -13.25 -0.47 -15.96
N LEU A 12 -12.03 -0.94 -16.25
CA LEU A 12 -11.78 -2.33 -16.64
C LEU A 12 -11.61 -3.24 -15.43
N ASP A 13 -12.27 -4.40 -15.41
CA ASP A 13 -12.12 -5.38 -14.32
C ASP A 13 -10.84 -6.22 -14.43
N ALA A 14 -10.36 -6.47 -15.65
CA ALA A 14 -9.16 -7.25 -15.95
C ALA A 14 -8.34 -6.57 -17.05
N PHE A 15 -7.07 -6.99 -17.19
CA PHE A 15 -6.23 -6.51 -18.27
C PHE A 15 -6.84 -6.94 -19.61
N PRO A 16 -6.95 -6.04 -20.61
CA PRO A 16 -7.62 -6.35 -21.85
C PRO A 16 -6.80 -7.35 -22.68
N ASP A 17 -7.47 -8.38 -23.20
CA ASP A 17 -6.89 -9.32 -24.17
C ASP A 17 -6.54 -8.61 -25.50
N ALA A 18 -5.90 -9.33 -26.42
CA ALA A 18 -5.51 -8.81 -27.74
C ALA A 18 -6.66 -8.23 -28.60
N THR A 19 -7.92 -8.48 -28.23
CA THR A 19 -9.13 -7.95 -28.89
C THR A 19 -9.73 -6.73 -28.17
N GLY A 20 -9.25 -6.41 -26.98
CA GLY A 20 -9.68 -5.29 -26.17
C GLY A 20 -8.95 -3.98 -26.50
N PRO A 21 -9.24 -2.90 -25.75
CA PRO A 21 -8.57 -1.64 -25.93
C PRO A 21 -7.08 -1.75 -25.59
N GLN A 22 -6.22 -1.26 -26.48
CA GLN A 22 -4.78 -1.32 -26.29
C GLN A 22 -4.33 -0.29 -25.25
N LEU A 23 -3.70 -0.78 -24.18
CA LEU A 23 -3.12 0.07 -23.13
C LEU A 23 -1.62 0.29 -23.41
N SER A 24 -1.11 1.47 -23.07
CA SER A 24 0.31 1.82 -23.09
C SER A 24 1.08 1.29 -21.88
N VAL A 25 0.37 0.72 -20.90
CA VAL A 25 0.94 0.10 -19.70
C VAL A 25 0.96 -1.41 -19.80
N SER A 26 1.93 -2.02 -19.13
CA SER A 26 2.03 -3.47 -19.01
C SER A 26 0.94 -4.04 -18.08
N GLU A 27 0.72 -5.34 -18.14
CA GLU A 27 -0.23 -6.07 -17.28
C GLU A 27 0.14 -5.93 -15.79
N GLU A 28 1.43 -5.93 -15.48
CA GLU A 28 1.93 -5.72 -14.12
C GLU A 28 1.59 -4.33 -13.61
N THR A 29 1.78 -3.31 -14.46
CA THR A 29 1.46 -1.92 -14.13
C THR A 29 -0.04 -1.74 -13.92
N PHE A 30 -0.87 -2.34 -14.78
CA PHE A 30 -2.32 -2.37 -14.62
C PHE A 30 -2.73 -2.98 -13.28
N SER A 31 -2.15 -4.14 -12.93
CA SER A 31 -2.44 -4.85 -11.68
C SER A 31 -2.07 -4.03 -10.45
N VAL A 32 -0.92 -3.32 -10.49
CA VAL A 32 -0.51 -2.41 -9.42
C VAL A 32 -1.52 -1.27 -9.24
N ILE A 33 -1.96 -0.65 -10.34
CA ILE A 33 -2.96 0.44 -10.31
C ILE A 33 -4.28 -0.06 -9.72
N LYS A 34 -4.80 -1.21 -10.18
CA LYS A 34 -6.06 -1.78 -9.65
C LYS A 34 -5.95 -2.10 -8.16
N ARG A 35 -4.82 -2.66 -7.71
CA ARG A 35 -4.58 -2.94 -6.28
C ARG A 35 -4.57 -1.66 -5.45
N GLN A 36 -3.97 -0.58 -5.96
CA GLN A 36 -3.95 0.71 -5.27
C GLN A 36 -5.34 1.33 -5.17
N LEU A 37 -6.12 1.34 -6.26
CA LEU A 37 -7.49 1.83 -6.27
C LEU A 37 -8.37 1.09 -5.24
N LEU A 38 -8.25 -0.24 -5.21
CA LEU A 38 -9.01 -1.07 -4.28
C LEU A 38 -8.55 -0.87 -2.82
N HIS A 39 -7.24 -0.71 -2.59
CA HIS A 39 -6.72 -0.34 -1.26
C HIS A 39 -7.24 1.02 -0.80
N HIS A 40 -7.26 2.02 -1.68
CA HIS A 40 -7.82 3.34 -1.39
C HIS A 40 -9.31 3.25 -1.06
N GLN A 41 -10.07 2.48 -1.85
CA GLN A 41 -11.49 2.21 -1.58
C GLN A 41 -11.68 1.65 -0.16
N TYR A 42 -10.95 0.60 0.22
CA TYR A 42 -11.03 0.05 1.58
C TYR A 42 -10.70 1.08 2.66
N ARG A 43 -9.71 1.96 2.45
CA ARG A 43 -9.40 3.02 3.42
C ARG A 43 -10.52 4.05 3.53
N SER A 44 -11.16 4.40 2.43
CA SER A 44 -12.28 5.34 2.40
C SER A 44 -13.53 4.77 3.11
N GLU A 45 -13.79 3.47 2.92
CA GLU A 45 -14.94 2.76 3.51
C GLU A 45 -14.71 2.36 4.98
N LEU A 46 -13.46 2.37 5.47
CA LEU A 46 -13.11 1.98 6.83
C LEU A 46 -13.95 2.69 7.91
N ARG A 47 -14.30 3.97 7.68
CA ARG A 47 -15.16 4.73 8.60
C ARG A 47 -16.56 4.14 8.70
N LEU A 48 -17.12 3.62 7.60
CA LEU A 48 -18.44 2.98 7.55
C LEU A 48 -18.44 1.69 8.39
N HIS A 49 -17.39 0.88 8.27
CA HIS A 49 -17.23 -0.36 9.02
C HIS A 49 -16.95 -0.14 10.52
N ARG A 50 -16.46 1.05 10.90
CA ARG A 50 -16.28 1.45 12.31
C ARG A 50 -17.52 2.05 12.97
N GLN A 51 -18.61 2.26 12.23
CA GLN A 51 -19.84 2.78 12.82
C GLN A 51 -20.42 1.79 13.83
N GLU A 52 -20.89 2.29 14.97
CA GLU A 52 -21.36 1.46 16.08
C GLU A 52 -22.45 0.46 15.67
N LYS A 53 -23.44 0.90 14.87
CA LYS A 53 -24.51 0.04 14.35
C LYS A 53 -23.96 -1.12 13.52
N THR A 54 -23.02 -0.82 12.63
CA THR A 54 -22.40 -1.78 11.73
C THR A 54 -21.52 -2.77 12.52
N LEU A 55 -20.73 -2.27 13.45
CA LEU A 55 -19.90 -3.08 14.35
C LEU A 55 -20.73 -4.05 15.19
N LYS A 56 -21.83 -3.57 15.80
CA LYS A 56 -22.75 -4.44 16.58
C LYS A 56 -23.29 -5.58 15.73
N ASN A 57 -23.62 -5.34 14.47
CA ASN A 57 -24.04 -6.39 13.53
C ASN A 57 -22.91 -7.39 13.26
N TYR A 58 -21.69 -6.92 12.96
CA TYR A 58 -20.56 -7.82 12.73
C TYR A 58 -20.20 -8.66 13.96
N VAL A 59 -20.24 -8.07 15.16
CA VAL A 59 -20.02 -8.79 16.42
C VAL A 59 -21.08 -9.85 16.65
N ALA A 60 -22.35 -9.56 16.35
CA ALA A 60 -23.44 -10.53 16.44
C ALA A 60 -23.24 -11.70 15.46
N ARG A 61 -22.93 -11.41 14.20
CA ARG A 61 -22.62 -12.41 13.16
C ARG A 61 -21.43 -13.29 13.54
N TYR A 62 -20.35 -12.68 14.03
CA TYR A 62 -19.16 -13.41 14.49
C TYR A 62 -19.46 -14.32 15.69
N SER A 63 -20.28 -13.83 16.62
CA SER A 63 -20.72 -14.61 17.78
C SER A 63 -21.67 -15.75 17.40
N ALA A 64 -22.38 -15.63 16.27
CA ALA A 64 -23.19 -16.69 15.69
C ALA A 64 -22.38 -17.75 14.92
N GLY A 65 -21.05 -17.62 14.87
CA GLY A 65 -20.14 -18.60 14.27
C GLY A 65 -19.66 -18.25 12.86
N GLU A 66 -20.07 -17.11 12.30
CA GLU A 66 -19.52 -16.64 11.02
C GLU A 66 -18.06 -16.20 11.19
N SER A 67 -17.19 -16.53 10.23
CA SER A 67 -15.78 -16.15 10.31
C SER A 67 -15.53 -14.70 9.90
N MET A 68 -14.42 -14.11 10.37
CA MET A 68 -14.04 -12.73 10.00
C MET A 68 -13.93 -12.56 8.48
N ARG A 69 -13.46 -13.61 7.78
CA ARG A 69 -13.36 -13.66 6.32
C ARG A 69 -14.72 -13.65 5.64
N GLN A 70 -15.68 -14.44 6.13
CA GLN A 70 -17.03 -14.50 5.58
C GLN A 70 -17.74 -13.14 5.71
N ILE A 71 -17.61 -12.51 6.88
CA ILE A 71 -18.12 -11.16 7.13
C ILE A 71 -17.49 -10.17 6.15
N ALA A 72 -16.16 -10.15 6.02
CA ALA A 72 -15.45 -9.28 5.09
C ALA A 72 -15.92 -9.45 3.64
N LYS A 73 -16.02 -10.71 3.17
CA LYS A 73 -16.48 -11.05 1.82
C LYS A 73 -17.92 -10.57 1.56
N SER A 74 -18.80 -10.66 2.55
CA SER A 74 -20.20 -10.26 2.40
C SER A 74 -20.41 -8.75 2.18
N VAL A 75 -19.42 -7.94 2.54
CA VAL A 75 -19.45 -6.48 2.39
C VAL A 75 -18.35 -5.97 1.47
N SER A 76 -17.74 -6.85 0.67
CA SER A 76 -16.65 -6.53 -0.26
C SER A 76 -15.51 -5.72 0.37
N PHE A 77 -15.05 -6.14 1.56
CA PHE A 77 -14.01 -5.43 2.32
C PHE A 77 -12.77 -6.30 2.57
N SER A 78 -11.62 -5.67 2.89
CA SER A 78 -10.38 -6.36 3.23
C SER A 78 -10.55 -7.29 4.45
N PRO A 79 -10.25 -8.59 4.34
CA PRO A 79 -10.31 -9.53 5.47
C PRO A 79 -9.44 -9.12 6.67
N CYS A 80 -8.21 -8.64 6.44
CA CYS A 80 -7.34 -8.20 7.52
C CYS A 80 -7.82 -6.89 8.16
N MET A 81 -8.36 -5.95 7.39
CA MET A 81 -8.95 -4.72 7.93
C MET A 81 -10.23 -5.03 8.71
N MET A 82 -11.07 -5.94 8.23
CA MET A 82 -12.25 -6.44 8.95
C MET A 82 -11.85 -7.06 10.29
N ALA A 83 -10.89 -7.99 10.28
CA ALA A 83 -10.40 -8.64 11.49
C ALA A 83 -9.91 -7.61 12.52
N ARG A 84 -9.15 -6.61 12.11
CA ARG A 84 -8.68 -5.54 13.02
C ARG A 84 -9.84 -4.77 13.68
N VAL A 85 -10.84 -4.39 12.89
CA VAL A 85 -12.00 -3.62 13.37
C VAL A 85 -12.91 -4.48 14.25
N LEU A 86 -13.08 -5.74 13.90
CA LEU A 86 -13.93 -6.68 14.64
C LEU A 86 -13.31 -7.12 15.97
N LEU A 87 -12.01 -7.38 16.02
CA LEU A 87 -11.30 -7.77 17.26
C LEU A 87 -11.27 -6.61 18.26
N ASP A 88 -11.08 -5.38 17.79
CA ASP A 88 -11.23 -4.16 18.60
C ASP A 88 -12.65 -4.08 19.18
N ALA A 89 -13.69 -4.21 18.35
CA ALA A 89 -15.07 -4.12 18.79
C ALA A 89 -15.53 -5.27 19.72
N LYS A 90 -15.05 -6.50 19.49
CA LYS A 90 -15.45 -7.70 20.25
C LYS A 90 -14.74 -7.80 21.60
N TYR A 91 -13.44 -7.52 21.63
CA TYR A 91 -12.59 -7.77 22.78
C TYR A 91 -12.02 -6.50 23.43
N GLY A 92 -12.22 -5.32 22.82
CA GLY A 92 -11.67 -4.05 23.31
C GLY A 92 -10.14 -3.97 23.21
N TRP A 93 -9.53 -4.76 22.32
CA TRP A 93 -8.08 -4.84 22.22
C TRP A 93 -7.48 -3.62 21.56
N SER A 94 -6.37 -3.13 22.14
CA SER A 94 -5.61 -2.02 21.56
C SER A 94 -5.05 -2.37 20.18
N LYS A 95 -4.79 -1.34 19.36
CA LYS A 95 -4.13 -1.49 18.04
C LYS A 95 -2.80 -2.24 18.14
N THR A 96 -2.04 -2.03 19.22
CA THR A 96 -0.77 -2.70 19.48
C THR A 96 -0.98 -4.19 19.75
N THR A 97 -1.95 -4.53 20.60
CA THR A 97 -2.31 -5.92 20.92
C THR A 97 -2.69 -6.70 19.65
N ILE A 98 -3.56 -6.11 18.82
CA ILE A 98 -4.00 -6.71 17.56
C ILE A 98 -2.80 -6.85 16.61
N SER A 99 -1.94 -5.84 16.50
CA SER A 99 -0.77 -5.91 15.61
C SER A 99 0.24 -6.98 16.04
N ASN A 100 0.43 -7.19 17.34
CA ASN A 100 1.26 -8.28 17.85
C ASN A 100 0.65 -9.66 17.55
N LEU A 101 -0.67 -9.79 17.68
CA LEU A 101 -1.37 -11.04 17.33
C LEU A 101 -1.23 -11.37 15.84
N PHE A 102 -1.30 -10.37 14.96
CA PHE A 102 -1.02 -10.57 13.52
C PHE A 102 0.44 -11.00 13.27
N LYS A 103 1.41 -10.49 14.03
CA LYS A 103 2.81 -10.93 13.94
C LYS A 103 2.97 -12.39 14.40
N GLU A 104 2.35 -12.74 15.52
CA GLU A 104 2.34 -14.12 16.04
C GLU A 104 1.69 -15.08 15.05
N ALA A 105 0.56 -14.69 14.43
CA ALA A 105 -0.11 -15.51 13.43
C ALA A 105 0.74 -15.77 12.17
N MET A 106 1.72 -14.90 11.88
CA MET A 106 2.66 -15.05 10.76
C MET A 106 3.93 -15.83 11.11
N LYS A 107 4.22 -16.08 12.39
CA LYS A 107 5.35 -16.93 12.77
C LYS A 107 5.02 -18.37 12.40
N ASP A 108 6.00 -19.08 11.83
CA ASP A 108 5.87 -20.51 11.60
C ASP A 108 5.77 -21.25 12.94
N GLU A 109 5.06 -22.38 12.97
CA GLU A 109 4.88 -23.17 14.20
C GLU A 109 6.22 -23.61 14.82
N SER A 110 7.30 -23.67 14.04
CA SER A 110 8.66 -23.97 14.48
C SER A 110 9.38 -22.79 15.17
N GLU A 111 8.89 -21.56 15.02
CA GLU A 111 9.47 -20.33 15.60
C GLU A 111 8.70 -19.82 16.82
N LEU A 112 7.69 -20.57 17.26
CA LEU A 112 7.02 -20.32 18.53
C LEU A 112 8.02 -20.65 19.64
N GLU A 113 8.50 -19.60 20.33
CA GLU A 113 9.29 -19.75 21.54
C GLU A 113 8.54 -20.66 22.54
N ALA A 114 9.28 -21.41 23.36
CA ALA A 114 8.74 -22.36 24.34
C ALA A 114 7.84 -21.73 25.43
N ASP A 115 7.64 -20.41 25.38
CA ASP A 115 6.78 -19.67 26.28
C ASP A 115 5.30 -19.87 25.92
N ALA A 116 4.49 -20.09 26.96
CA ALA A 116 3.05 -20.26 26.80
C ALA A 116 2.45 -19.03 26.08
N PRO A 117 1.63 -19.24 25.04
CA PRO A 117 1.05 -18.12 24.30
C PRO A 117 0.22 -17.23 25.23
N ASN A 118 0.40 -15.92 25.10
CA ASN A 118 -0.45 -14.97 25.80
C ASN A 118 -1.85 -15.01 25.19
N HIS A 119 -2.75 -15.77 25.83
CA HIS A 119 -4.14 -15.94 25.43
C HIS A 119 -4.98 -14.66 25.52
N ARG A 120 -4.42 -13.55 26.05
CA ARG A 120 -5.07 -12.22 26.10
C ARG A 120 -6.43 -12.24 26.79
N GLY A 121 -6.60 -13.12 27.78
CA GLY A 121 -7.84 -13.31 28.52
C GLY A 121 -8.90 -14.15 27.80
N LEU A 122 -8.55 -14.83 26.70
CA LEU A 122 -9.41 -15.80 26.02
C LEU A 122 -9.20 -17.22 26.56
N SER A 123 -10.19 -18.08 26.35
CA SER A 123 -9.99 -19.52 26.48
C SER A 123 -9.07 -20.07 25.38
N GLU A 124 -8.46 -21.23 25.62
CA GLU A 124 -7.59 -21.92 24.66
C GLU A 124 -8.27 -22.10 23.29
N ASP A 125 -9.54 -22.52 23.30
CA ASP A 125 -10.35 -22.77 22.10
C ASP A 125 -10.65 -21.48 21.34
N GLU A 126 -11.03 -20.41 22.06
CA GLU A 126 -11.31 -19.11 21.45
C GLU A 126 -10.05 -18.48 20.85
N TYR A 127 -8.93 -18.55 21.58
CA TYR A 127 -7.65 -18.05 21.10
C TYR A 127 -7.21 -18.80 19.84
N SER A 128 -7.28 -20.13 19.86
CA SER A 128 -6.94 -20.98 18.72
C SER A 128 -7.81 -20.69 17.51
N ARG A 129 -9.12 -20.47 17.72
CA ARG A 129 -10.03 -20.04 16.65
C ARG A 129 -9.63 -18.70 16.07
N VAL A 130 -9.38 -17.70 16.91
CA VAL A 130 -9.02 -16.33 16.49
C VAL A 130 -7.72 -16.34 15.68
N VAL A 131 -6.68 -17.05 16.15
CA VAL A 131 -5.39 -17.16 15.45
C VAL A 131 -5.56 -17.82 14.09
N ARG A 132 -6.31 -18.93 14.01
CA ARG A 132 -6.61 -19.62 12.74
C ARG A 132 -7.32 -18.69 11.76
N GLU A 133 -8.36 -17.96 12.22
CA GLU A 133 -9.09 -17.03 11.36
C GLU A 133 -8.22 -15.84 10.90
N ILE A 134 -7.30 -15.35 11.73
CA ILE A 134 -6.33 -14.32 11.34
C ILE A 134 -5.39 -14.87 10.25
N ARG A 135 -4.86 -16.09 10.41
CA ARG A 135 -4.03 -16.75 9.38
C ARG A 135 -4.77 -16.87 8.06
N GLU A 136 -6.03 -17.29 8.10
CA GLU A 136 -6.89 -17.33 6.90
C GLU A 136 -7.05 -15.95 6.27
N CYS A 137 -7.32 -14.91 7.07
CA CYS A 137 -7.43 -13.54 6.59
C CYS A 137 -6.12 -13.08 5.91
N ILE A 138 -4.97 -13.33 6.54
CA ILE A 138 -3.65 -12.98 5.98
C ILE A 138 -3.42 -13.69 4.64
N SER A 139 -3.74 -14.98 4.56
CA SER A 139 -3.54 -15.79 3.36
C SER A 139 -4.43 -15.39 2.18
N LYS A 140 -5.58 -14.75 2.45
CA LYS A 140 -6.59 -14.40 1.44
C LYS A 140 -6.69 -12.92 1.15
N ASP A 141 -6.04 -12.08 1.93
CA ASP A 141 -6.05 -10.64 1.73
C ASP A 141 -4.81 -10.22 0.93
N GLU A 142 -4.99 -10.05 -0.37
CA GLU A 142 -3.92 -9.65 -1.29
C GLU A 142 -3.54 -8.16 -1.15
N ILE A 143 -4.33 -7.37 -0.42
CA ILE A 143 -4.26 -5.90 -0.47
C ILE A 143 -3.98 -5.31 0.90
N GLY A 144 -4.78 -5.66 1.90
CA GLY A 144 -4.71 -5.15 3.27
C GLY A 144 -3.98 -6.06 4.26
N SER A 145 -3.32 -7.12 3.79
CA SER A 145 -2.55 -8.01 4.67
C SER A 145 -1.19 -7.43 5.05
N PRO A 146 -0.60 -7.87 6.17
CA PRO A 146 0.79 -7.53 6.50
C PRO A 146 1.80 -8.04 5.47
N LEU A 147 1.48 -9.11 4.73
CA LEU A 147 2.31 -9.61 3.63
C LEU A 147 2.31 -8.63 2.45
N ALA A 148 1.12 -8.14 2.08
CA ALA A 148 0.98 -7.10 1.06
C ALA A 148 1.68 -5.80 1.47
N ASP A 149 1.57 -5.40 2.74
CA ASP A 149 2.31 -4.26 3.30
C ASP A 149 3.83 -4.45 3.17
N ARG A 150 4.34 -5.65 3.51
CA ARG A 150 5.77 -5.98 3.41
C ARG A 150 6.27 -5.93 1.97
N ILE A 151 5.50 -6.46 1.02
CA ILE A 151 5.84 -6.40 -0.41
C ILE A 151 5.91 -4.95 -0.87
N ARG A 152 4.90 -4.13 -0.56
CA ARG A 152 4.88 -2.71 -0.93
C ARG A 152 6.06 -1.94 -0.35
N HIS A 153 6.38 -2.18 0.92
CA HIS A 153 7.50 -1.53 1.58
C HIS A 153 8.83 -1.91 0.91
N ASN A 154 9.06 -3.20 0.68
CA ASN A 154 10.29 -3.68 0.03
C ASN A 154 10.42 -3.14 -1.40
N MET A 155 9.32 -3.10 -2.16
CA MET A 155 9.31 -2.44 -3.46
C MET A 155 9.68 -0.96 -3.33
N GLY A 156 9.11 -0.24 -2.34
CA GLY A 156 9.51 1.14 -2.03
C GLY A 156 11.02 1.32 -1.93
N VAL A 157 11.64 0.52 -1.06
CA VAL A 157 13.09 0.54 -0.82
C VAL A 157 13.89 0.18 -2.08
N GLU A 158 13.43 -0.81 -2.87
CA GLU A 158 14.09 -1.22 -4.11
C GLU A 158 14.08 -0.10 -5.17
N TYR A 159 12.93 0.56 -5.37
CA TYR A 159 12.82 1.66 -6.32
C TYR A 159 13.60 2.91 -5.87
N GLU A 160 13.67 3.17 -4.56
CA GLU A 160 14.56 4.19 -4.00
C GLU A 160 16.02 3.87 -4.30
N TYR A 161 16.45 2.63 -4.11
CA TYR A 161 17.80 2.19 -4.44
C TYR A 161 18.12 2.40 -5.93
N LEU A 162 17.23 1.95 -6.82
CA LEU A 162 17.37 2.11 -8.28
C LEU A 162 17.43 3.59 -8.68
N LEU A 163 16.65 4.46 -8.03
CA LEU A 163 16.72 5.90 -8.24
C LEU A 163 18.13 6.43 -7.90
N LEU A 164 18.64 6.11 -6.72
CA LEU A 164 19.96 6.57 -6.29
C LEU A 164 21.08 6.04 -7.19
N GLU A 165 21.01 4.77 -7.60
CA GLU A 165 21.95 4.16 -8.53
C GLU A 165 21.91 4.85 -9.91
N THR A 166 20.70 5.10 -10.44
CA THR A 166 20.51 5.80 -11.72
C THR A 166 21.14 7.20 -11.70
N LEU A 167 20.95 7.95 -10.61
CA LEU A 167 21.53 9.28 -10.47
C LEU A 167 23.07 9.23 -10.41
N ARG A 168 23.62 8.25 -9.69
CA ARG A 168 25.09 8.03 -9.63
C ARG A 168 25.67 7.66 -10.98
N ASN A 169 25.03 6.74 -11.70
CA ASN A 169 25.47 6.31 -13.04
C ASN A 169 25.44 7.46 -14.05
N ARG A 170 24.51 8.40 -13.88
CA ARG A 170 24.44 9.65 -14.66
C ARG A 170 25.32 10.78 -14.14
N GLN A 171 26.16 10.52 -13.12
CA GLN A 171 27.08 11.48 -12.52
C GLN A 171 26.38 12.74 -12.00
N LEU A 172 25.12 12.62 -11.58
CA LEU A 172 24.38 13.70 -10.98
C LEU A 172 24.81 13.85 -9.51
N VAL A 173 25.00 15.10 -9.09
CA VAL A 173 25.39 15.40 -7.72
C VAL A 173 24.13 15.68 -6.91
N PHE A 174 23.94 14.93 -5.83
CA PHE A 174 22.73 14.98 -5.01
C PHE A 174 23.01 14.64 -3.55
N GLU A 175 22.04 14.93 -2.69
CA GLU A 175 21.97 14.50 -1.30
C GLU A 175 20.78 13.54 -1.14
N SER A 176 21.03 12.37 -0.56
CA SER A 176 19.96 11.41 -0.24
C SER A 176 19.17 11.86 0.98
N GLU A 177 17.99 11.26 1.18
CA GLU A 177 17.17 11.51 2.35
C GLU A 177 17.94 11.36 3.67
N ASP A 178 18.72 10.29 3.82
CA ASP A 178 19.53 10.04 5.01
C ASP A 178 20.50 11.18 5.30
N MET A 179 21.20 11.68 4.28
CA MET A 179 22.10 12.83 4.42
C MET A 179 21.35 14.10 4.85
N LEU A 180 20.12 14.27 4.38
CA LEU A 180 19.27 15.42 4.76
C LEU A 180 18.77 15.29 6.20
N ARG A 181 18.44 14.06 6.64
CA ARG A 181 18.04 13.75 8.02
C ARG A 181 19.19 13.96 9.00
N GLU A 182 20.41 13.54 8.64
CA GLU A 182 21.62 13.79 9.43
C GLU A 182 21.90 15.28 9.63
N LYS A 183 21.51 16.13 8.66
CA LYS A 183 21.58 17.60 8.77
C LYS A 183 20.48 18.22 9.62
N GLY A 184 19.57 17.42 10.19
CA GLY A 184 18.49 17.88 11.05
C GLY A 184 17.30 18.47 10.31
N LEU A 185 17.11 18.18 9.01
CA LEU A 185 15.94 18.63 8.28
C LEU A 185 14.71 17.79 8.66
N SER A 186 13.61 18.47 9.02
CA SER A 186 12.36 17.82 9.44
C SER A 186 11.46 17.39 8.28
N LYS A 187 11.69 17.95 7.07
CA LYS A 187 11.05 17.55 5.82
C LYS A 187 12.13 17.31 4.80
N THR A 188 12.21 16.08 4.30
CA THR A 188 13.28 15.61 3.42
C THR A 188 12.66 15.01 2.17
N PRO A 189 12.99 15.49 0.96
CA PRO A 189 12.75 14.70 -0.25
C PRO A 189 13.70 13.50 -0.26
N ASP A 190 13.31 12.44 -0.94
CA ASP A 190 14.16 11.26 -1.13
C ASP A 190 15.51 11.63 -1.75
N VAL A 191 15.50 12.61 -2.65
CA VAL A 191 16.70 13.19 -3.24
C VAL A 191 16.59 14.71 -3.35
N ARG A 192 17.63 15.43 -2.91
CA ARG A 192 17.86 16.84 -3.25
C ARG A 192 19.01 16.95 -4.24
N LEU A 193 18.75 17.48 -5.42
CA LEU A 193 19.79 17.72 -6.42
C LEU A 193 20.63 18.94 -6.01
N LEU A 194 21.96 18.82 -6.06
CA LEU A 194 22.84 19.96 -5.82
C LEU A 194 22.91 20.89 -7.04
N LEU A 195 22.70 20.32 -8.23
CA LEU A 195 22.59 21.05 -9.49
C LEU A 195 21.21 20.79 -10.10
N PRO A 196 20.41 21.83 -10.40
CA PRO A 196 19.12 21.64 -11.05
C PRO A 196 19.27 21.02 -12.44
N ILE A 197 18.34 20.14 -12.81
CA ILE A 197 18.31 19.51 -14.13
C ILE A 197 17.08 19.97 -14.92
N GLY A 198 17.25 20.13 -16.24
CA GLY A 198 16.16 20.42 -17.16
C GLY A 198 15.57 19.12 -17.71
N VAL A 199 14.26 18.91 -17.53
CA VAL A 199 13.56 17.70 -17.96
C VAL A 199 12.45 18.10 -18.90
N LYS A 200 12.46 17.53 -20.10
CA LYS A 200 11.46 17.84 -21.13
C LYS A 200 10.16 17.08 -20.84
N SER A 201 9.05 17.80 -20.74
CA SER A 201 7.73 17.20 -20.63
C SER A 201 7.38 16.42 -21.88
N SER A 202 7.03 15.14 -21.73
CA SER A 202 6.53 14.31 -22.84
C SER A 202 5.17 14.79 -23.35
N LYS A 203 4.33 15.38 -22.47
CA LYS A 203 2.98 15.87 -22.80
C LYS A 203 3.02 17.23 -23.52
N THR A 204 3.84 18.17 -23.05
CA THR A 204 3.83 19.56 -23.53
C THR A 204 5.07 19.96 -24.32
N GLY A 205 6.11 19.13 -24.32
CA GLY A 205 7.42 19.46 -24.90
C GLY A 205 8.21 20.54 -24.15
N LYS A 206 7.63 21.14 -23.10
CA LYS A 206 8.25 22.21 -22.30
C LYS A 206 9.34 21.66 -21.38
N LEU A 207 10.42 22.43 -21.21
CA LEU A 207 11.47 22.12 -20.25
C LEU A 207 11.03 22.53 -18.83
N HIS A 208 11.14 21.61 -17.88
CA HIS A 208 10.90 21.85 -16.46
C HIS A 208 12.20 21.71 -15.67
N VAL A 209 12.46 22.67 -14.79
CA VAL A 209 13.63 22.61 -13.90
C VAL A 209 13.28 21.80 -12.66
N VAL A 210 14.11 20.81 -12.34
CA VAL A 210 13.92 19.91 -11.21
C VAL A 210 15.06 20.09 -10.21
N ASN A 211 14.69 20.33 -8.95
CA ASN A 211 15.62 20.58 -7.83
C ASN A 211 15.64 19.44 -6.80
N TRP A 212 14.60 18.61 -6.77
CA TRP A 212 14.46 17.50 -5.81
C TRP A 212 13.53 16.44 -6.39
N ILE A 213 13.57 15.24 -5.82
CA ILE A 213 12.86 14.04 -6.27
C ILE A 213 12.27 13.39 -5.03
N ASP A 214 11.00 13.02 -5.12
CA ASP A 214 10.30 12.20 -4.13
C ASP A 214 9.85 10.97 -4.91
N SER A 215 10.37 9.81 -4.52
CA SER A 215 10.14 8.55 -5.17
C SER A 215 8.78 8.01 -4.73
N LYS A 216 7.96 7.65 -5.71
CA LYS A 216 6.68 6.98 -5.49
C LYS A 216 6.76 5.67 -6.24
N ALA A 217 7.18 4.62 -5.53
CA ALA A 217 7.40 3.28 -6.09
C ALA A 217 6.10 2.60 -6.54
N MET A 218 4.96 3.03 -6.00
CA MET A 218 3.64 2.64 -6.49
C MET A 218 3.06 3.80 -7.29
N PHE A 219 2.56 3.51 -8.49
CA PHE A 219 1.93 4.48 -9.37
C PHE A 219 0.85 5.25 -8.59
N GLY A 220 1.19 6.47 -8.17
CA GLY A 220 0.25 7.34 -7.49
C GLY A 220 -1.03 7.42 -8.33
N ASP A 221 -2.16 7.06 -7.74
CA ASP A 221 -3.42 7.43 -8.36
C ASP A 221 -3.49 8.96 -8.45
N ARG A 222 -4.27 9.48 -9.40
CA ARG A 222 -4.40 10.92 -9.61
C ARG A 222 -4.86 11.63 -8.33
N HIS A 223 -5.67 10.97 -7.51
CA HIS A 223 -6.08 11.47 -6.21
C HIS A 223 -4.86 11.79 -5.34
N THR A 224 -3.93 10.85 -5.14
CA THR A 224 -2.65 11.05 -4.45
C THR A 224 -1.82 12.16 -5.09
N HIS A 225 -1.82 12.26 -6.43
CA HIS A 225 -1.16 13.35 -7.16
C HIS A 225 -1.80 14.74 -6.98
N GLU A 226 -3.10 14.84 -6.74
CA GLU A 226 -3.83 16.10 -6.66
C GLU A 226 -4.10 16.55 -5.23
N THR A 227 -4.26 15.64 -4.26
CA THR A 227 -4.50 16.00 -2.86
C THR A 227 -3.22 16.06 -2.03
N GLU A 228 -2.26 15.16 -2.23
CA GLU A 228 -0.99 15.17 -1.46
C GLU A 228 0.10 16.01 -2.15
N ASN A 229 0.04 16.10 -3.48
CA ASN A 229 1.04 16.75 -4.33
C ASN A 229 0.57 18.07 -4.98
N ALA A 230 -0.53 18.70 -4.53
CA ALA A 230 -1.00 20.00 -5.03
C ALA A 230 0.05 21.14 -4.92
N SER A 231 0.96 21.04 -3.95
CA SER A 231 2.10 21.96 -3.83
C SER A 231 3.34 21.48 -4.61
N GLN A 232 3.29 20.29 -5.18
CA GLN A 232 4.35 19.58 -5.91
C GLN A 232 4.02 19.37 -7.40
N VAL A 233 3.04 20.10 -7.95
CA VAL A 233 2.55 19.98 -9.34
C VAL A 233 3.57 20.53 -10.34
N SER A 234 4.68 19.82 -10.49
CA SER A 234 5.59 19.92 -11.63
C SER A 234 6.37 18.62 -11.88
N LYS A 235 5.94 17.48 -11.30
CA LYS A 235 6.81 16.32 -11.02
C LYS A 235 6.30 14.95 -11.44
N GLU A 236 5.44 14.88 -12.46
CA GLU A 236 5.18 13.60 -13.16
C GLU A 236 6.42 13.07 -13.92
N LEU A 237 7.51 13.83 -13.95
CA LEU A 237 8.52 13.68 -14.99
C LEU A 237 9.81 12.98 -14.60
N LEU A 238 10.07 12.57 -13.35
CA LEU A 238 11.40 12.04 -13.04
C LEU A 238 11.52 10.53 -12.95
N ILE A 239 10.61 9.82 -12.30
CA ILE A 239 10.73 8.35 -12.20
C ILE A 239 10.47 7.72 -13.58
N LEU A 240 9.41 8.17 -14.27
CA LEU A 240 9.09 7.71 -15.62
C LEU A 240 10.06 8.24 -16.70
N ALA A 241 10.66 9.43 -16.57
CA ALA A 241 11.64 9.90 -17.57
C ALA A 241 13.08 9.45 -17.30
N LEU A 242 13.43 9.04 -16.08
CA LEU A 242 14.72 8.39 -15.81
C LEU A 242 14.68 6.91 -16.24
N LEU A 243 13.55 6.21 -16.03
CA LEU A 243 13.39 4.80 -16.43
C LEU A 243 13.05 4.58 -17.92
N ARG A 244 12.47 5.56 -18.63
CA ARG A 244 12.20 5.46 -20.08
C ARG A 244 13.37 5.81 -21.00
N VAL A 245 14.58 6.01 -20.48
CA VAL A 245 15.73 6.34 -21.33
C VAL A 245 16.51 5.10 -21.77
N ASP A 246 16.42 3.93 -21.13
CA ASP A 246 17.02 2.71 -21.67
C ASP A 246 16.33 1.43 -21.14
N VAL A 247 15.26 0.99 -21.84
CA VAL A 247 15.05 -0.38 -22.35
C VAL A 247 14.31 -0.25 -23.68
#